data_AF-A0A349JYM2-F1
#
_entry.id   AF-A0A349JYM2-F1
#
_cell.length_a   1.000
_cell.length_b   1.000
_cell.length_c   1.000
_cell.angle_alpha   90.00
_cell.angle_beta   90.00
_cell.angle_gamma   90.00
#
_symmetry.space_group_name_H-M   'P 1'
#
loop_
_entity.id
_entity.type
_entity.pdbx_description
1 polymer ?
#
loop_
_entity_poly.entity_id
_entity_poly.type
_entity_poly.pdbx_seq_one_letter_code
_entity_poly.pdbx_strand_id
1 'polypeptide(L)'
;MFKIQVHVESPRRALYLDAITRMRKVELAEENADALVTDTVGEPSLPTLLDAPEEGDPTQLSDLQGAPLMPAHEWRFAPNVIPVEESRSQGQLGEPGLLRIHYWLTRKECPRTVAFHQVDLAHWFFSSPPDSGYCHAGQNYLLIHLGYPDGGMALVDIATNRPGHSDYHSMHLIGSRGAAYADDHENTHLLLGKAGATALIQPVNAVLTIQNMLEEFVAGIRESRPWSVNLQDTLHVLATLKEVSHA
;
A
#
# COMPACT_ATOMS: atom_id res chain seq x y z
N MET A 1 5.07 21.28 -19.49
CA MET A 1 5.59 20.30 -18.52
C MET A 1 4.64 20.33 -17.33
N PHE A 2 4.34 19.20 -16.70
CA PHE A 2 3.54 19.19 -15.47
C PHE A 2 4.48 19.28 -14.26
N LYS A 3 4.21 20.20 -13.34
CA LYS A 3 5.12 20.56 -12.26
C LYS A 3 4.62 20.02 -10.93
N ILE A 4 5.47 19.25 -10.25
CA ILE A 4 5.17 18.69 -8.92
C ILE A 4 6.09 19.32 -7.89
N GLN A 5 5.51 19.80 -6.80
CA GLN A 5 6.24 20.20 -5.59
C GLN A 5 6.23 19.05 -4.58
N VAL A 6 7.35 18.80 -3.89
CA VAL A 6 7.50 17.66 -2.97
C VAL A 6 7.95 18.14 -1.59
N HIS A 7 7.02 18.10 -0.64
CA HIS A 7 7.15 18.47 0.78
C HIS A 7 6.93 17.25 1.68
N VAL A 8 7.83 16.28 1.59
CA VAL A 8 7.91 15.13 2.50
C VAL A 8 9.32 15.07 3.09
N GLU A 9 9.43 14.52 4.29
CA GLU A 9 10.72 14.37 4.96
C GLU A 9 11.66 13.34 4.30
N SER A 10 12.96 13.46 4.57
CA SER A 10 13.94 12.45 4.13
C SER A 10 13.91 11.21 5.05
N PRO A 11 14.15 9.98 4.55
CA PRO A 11 14.62 9.64 3.20
C PRO A 11 13.52 9.54 2.14
N ARG A 12 12.26 9.64 2.52
CA ARG A 12 11.09 9.44 1.64
C ARG A 12 11.09 10.39 0.45
N ARG A 13 11.50 11.65 0.65
CA ARG A 13 11.70 12.63 -0.43
C ARG A 13 12.55 12.11 -1.59
N ALA A 14 13.63 11.38 -1.30
CA ALA A 14 14.54 10.89 -2.34
C ALA A 14 13.84 9.92 -3.31
N LEU A 15 12.92 9.09 -2.82
CA LEU A 15 12.15 8.17 -3.66
C LEU A 15 11.24 8.91 -4.64
N TYR A 16 10.56 9.96 -4.18
CA TYR A 16 9.74 10.81 -5.04
C TYR A 16 10.57 11.54 -6.11
N LEU A 17 11.72 12.09 -5.74
CA LEU A 17 12.62 12.73 -6.69
C LEU A 17 13.09 11.75 -7.77
N ASP A 18 13.57 10.57 -7.36
CA ASP A 18 14.01 9.53 -8.27
C ASP A 18 12.88 9.07 -9.20
N ALA A 19 11.67 8.91 -8.68
CA ALA A 19 10.50 8.55 -9.48
C ALA A 19 10.15 9.63 -10.51
N ILE A 20 10.09 10.90 -10.09
CA ILE A 20 9.79 12.05 -10.98
C ILE A 20 10.80 12.14 -12.13
N THR A 21 12.10 11.92 -11.86
CA THR A 21 13.12 11.98 -12.93
C THR A 21 12.93 10.91 -14.02
N ARG A 22 12.21 9.83 -13.73
CA ARG A 22 11.91 8.75 -14.68
C ARG A 22 10.62 8.99 -15.46
N MET A 23 9.75 9.88 -14.98
CA MET A 23 8.47 10.18 -15.61
C MET A 23 8.64 11.06 -16.85
N ARG A 24 7.77 10.86 -17.85
CA ARG A 24 7.73 11.71 -19.04
C ARG A 24 6.84 12.92 -18.83
N LYS A 25 7.30 14.09 -19.27
CA LYS A 25 6.56 15.36 -19.23
C LYS A 25 6.18 15.83 -17.81
N VAL A 26 6.91 15.39 -16.79
CA VAL A 26 6.76 15.82 -15.40
C VAL A 26 8.11 16.37 -14.93
N GLU A 27 8.10 17.45 -14.17
CA GLU A 27 9.31 18.04 -13.59
C GLU A 27 9.06 18.46 -12.13
N LEU A 28 10.14 18.49 -11.35
CA LEU A 28 10.12 19.05 -10.01
C LEU A 28 10.03 20.58 -10.08
N ALA A 29 9.22 21.18 -9.22
CA ALA A 29 9.13 22.62 -9.07
C ALA A 29 9.19 23.02 -7.59
N GLU A 30 9.93 24.08 -7.31
CA GLU A 30 9.98 24.73 -5.99
C GLU A 30 8.87 25.79 -5.84
N GLU A 31 8.41 26.38 -6.95
CA GLU A 31 7.36 27.38 -7.00
C GLU A 31 6.49 27.21 -8.27
N ASN A 32 5.26 27.73 -8.23
CA ASN A 32 4.29 27.66 -9.35
C ASN A 32 4.06 26.21 -9.83
N ALA A 33 3.88 25.29 -8.88
CA ALA A 33 3.60 23.89 -9.16
C ALA A 33 2.13 23.67 -9.54
N ASP A 34 1.88 22.63 -10.34
CA ASP A 34 0.53 22.20 -10.72
C ASP A 34 -0.07 21.25 -9.67
N ALA A 35 0.77 20.60 -8.85
CA ALA A 35 0.37 19.67 -7.81
C ALA A 35 1.41 19.60 -6.68
N LEU A 36 0.97 19.07 -5.53
CA LEU A 36 1.76 18.91 -4.31
C LEU A 36 1.84 17.43 -3.88
N VAL A 37 3.01 17.00 -3.41
CA VAL A 37 3.18 15.77 -2.61
C VAL A 37 3.56 16.21 -1.21
N THR A 38 2.84 15.74 -0.19
CA THR A 38 3.15 16.10 1.22
C THR A 38 2.73 15.00 2.19
N ASP A 39 3.38 14.95 3.35
CA ASP A 39 3.04 14.09 4.50
C ASP A 39 2.18 14.83 5.55
N THR A 40 1.82 16.09 5.27
CA THR A 40 1.03 16.92 6.18
C THR A 40 -0.43 16.98 5.76
N VAL A 41 -1.33 16.66 6.70
CA VAL A 41 -2.78 16.78 6.50
C VAL A 41 -3.19 18.25 6.57
N GLY A 42 -3.85 18.75 5.52
CA GLY A 42 -4.37 20.10 5.47
C GLY A 42 -5.25 20.32 4.24
N GLU A 43 -6.04 21.40 4.24
CA GLU A 43 -6.85 21.77 3.09
C GLU A 43 -5.95 22.07 1.88
N PRO A 44 -6.07 21.29 0.79
CA PRO A 44 -5.12 21.38 -0.31
C PRO A 44 -5.51 22.55 -1.23
N SER A 45 -4.56 23.47 -1.45
CA SER A 45 -4.70 24.59 -2.41
C SER A 45 -4.45 24.17 -3.86
N LEU A 46 -3.83 23.02 -4.06
CA LEU A 46 -3.53 22.37 -5.33
C LEU A 46 -3.99 20.90 -5.24
N PRO A 47 -4.14 20.18 -6.36
CA PRO A 47 -4.23 18.72 -6.28
C PRO A 47 -3.06 18.14 -5.47
N THR A 48 -3.37 17.31 -4.48
CA THR A 48 -2.38 16.83 -3.50
C THR A 48 -2.33 15.31 -3.44
N LEU A 49 -1.12 14.75 -3.46
CA LEU A 49 -0.84 13.38 -3.06
C LEU A 49 -0.38 13.39 -1.60
N LEU A 50 -1.18 12.81 -0.71
CA LEU A 50 -0.87 12.72 0.71
C LEU A 50 -0.06 11.45 0.98
N ASP A 51 1.22 11.60 1.27
CA ASP A 51 2.11 10.52 1.72
C ASP A 51 1.81 10.14 3.17
N ALA A 52 2.10 8.88 3.54
CA ALA A 52 1.84 8.31 4.86
C ALA A 52 0.41 8.62 5.40
N PRO A 53 -0.66 8.37 4.63
CA PRO A 53 -2.02 8.71 5.05
C PRO A 53 -2.45 7.98 6.34
N GLU A 54 -1.77 6.89 6.71
CA GLU A 54 -1.97 6.15 7.95
C GLU A 54 -1.59 6.91 9.23
N GLU A 55 -0.76 7.95 9.11
CA GLU A 55 -0.35 8.81 10.24
C GLU A 55 -1.33 9.98 10.45
N GLY A 56 -2.30 10.19 9.54
CA GLY A 56 -3.30 11.25 9.64
C GLY A 56 -4.41 10.95 10.65
N ASP A 57 -4.95 12.00 11.29
CA ASP A 57 -6.12 11.85 12.17
C ASP A 57 -7.38 11.52 11.33
N PRO A 58 -8.12 10.44 11.64
CA PRO A 58 -9.30 10.04 10.87
C PRO A 58 -10.38 11.12 10.77
N THR A 59 -10.54 11.98 11.78
CA THR A 59 -11.53 13.06 11.75
C THR A 59 -11.10 14.13 10.76
N GLN A 60 -9.84 14.56 10.83
CA GLN A 60 -9.28 15.53 9.88
C GLN A 60 -9.30 15.00 8.44
N LEU A 61 -8.97 13.73 8.24
CA LEU A 61 -9.06 13.08 6.92
C LEU A 61 -10.51 13.01 6.41
N SER A 62 -11.49 12.78 7.29
CA SER A 62 -12.90 12.79 6.93
C SER A 62 -13.39 14.18 6.53
N ASP A 63 -12.89 15.24 7.17
CA ASP A 63 -13.25 16.63 6.83
C ASP A 63 -12.73 17.04 5.44
N LEU A 64 -11.70 16.34 4.92
CA LEU A 64 -11.13 16.57 3.59
C LEU A 64 -11.83 15.78 2.46
N GLN A 65 -12.94 15.09 2.75
CA GLN A 65 -13.70 14.40 1.70
C GLN A 65 -14.15 15.37 0.60
N GLY A 66 -13.88 15.00 -0.66
CA GLY A 66 -14.19 15.83 -1.82
C GLY A 66 -13.13 16.88 -2.16
N ALA A 67 -12.11 17.07 -1.31
CA ALA A 67 -10.92 17.83 -1.69
C ALA A 67 -10.16 17.10 -2.83
N PRO A 68 -9.40 17.82 -3.68
CA PRO A 68 -8.57 17.20 -4.72
C PRO A 68 -7.34 16.52 -4.11
N LEU A 69 -7.56 15.48 -3.31
CA LEU A 69 -6.54 14.76 -2.56
C LEU A 69 -6.60 13.26 -2.86
N MET A 70 -5.45 12.71 -3.25
CA MET A 70 -5.22 11.28 -3.39
C MET A 70 -4.35 10.81 -2.22
N PRO A 71 -4.79 9.87 -1.36
CA PRO A 71 -3.92 9.30 -0.35
C PRO A 71 -2.98 8.25 -0.97
N ALA A 72 -1.74 8.20 -0.49
CA ALA A 72 -0.70 7.32 -1.00
C ALA A 72 -0.87 5.86 -0.54
N HIS A 73 -1.66 5.09 -1.28
CA HIS A 73 -1.79 3.64 -1.09
C HIS A 73 -0.81 2.90 -2.00
N GLU A 74 0.49 3.09 -1.73
CA GLU A 74 1.58 2.72 -2.65
C GLU A 74 1.55 1.26 -3.09
N TRP A 75 1.14 0.33 -2.23
CA TRP A 75 1.17 -1.09 -2.51
C TRP A 75 0.23 -1.51 -3.63
N ARG A 76 -0.87 -0.78 -3.87
CA ARG A 76 -1.75 -1.01 -5.04
C ARG A 76 -1.02 -0.77 -6.38
N PHE A 77 0.07 0.00 -6.35
CA PHE A 77 0.88 0.38 -7.51
C PHE A 77 2.20 -0.39 -7.60
N ALA A 78 2.43 -1.35 -6.70
CA ALA A 78 3.66 -2.12 -6.70
C ALA A 78 3.73 -3.05 -7.94
N PRO A 79 4.87 -3.13 -8.65
CA PRO A 79 4.99 -3.92 -9.88
C PRO A 79 4.67 -5.42 -9.72
N ASN A 80 4.84 -5.97 -8.52
CA ASN A 80 4.48 -7.35 -8.19
C ASN A 80 2.99 -7.52 -7.84
N VAL A 81 2.31 -6.46 -7.42
CA VAL A 81 0.88 -6.46 -7.04
C VAL A 81 -0.02 -6.21 -8.25
N ILE A 82 0.37 -5.29 -9.15
CA ILE A 82 -0.42 -4.92 -10.35
C ILE A 82 -0.86 -6.15 -11.16
N PRO A 83 0.01 -7.11 -11.52
CA PRO A 83 -0.41 -8.27 -12.32
C PRO A 83 -1.41 -9.20 -11.61
N VAL A 84 -1.39 -9.24 -10.27
CA VAL A 84 -2.38 -10.00 -9.48
C VAL A 84 -3.74 -9.36 -9.61
N GLU A 85 -3.81 -8.03 -9.51
CA GLU A 85 -5.05 -7.28 -9.71
C GLU A 85 -5.56 -7.36 -11.15
N GLU A 86 -4.69 -7.28 -12.15
CA GLU A 86 -5.07 -7.47 -13.56
C GLU A 86 -5.69 -8.85 -13.78
N SER A 87 -5.10 -9.90 -13.19
CA SER A 87 -5.64 -11.26 -13.26
C SER A 87 -7.01 -11.37 -12.58
N ARG A 88 -7.18 -10.72 -11.42
CA ARG A 88 -8.46 -10.67 -10.69
C ARG A 88 -9.53 -9.93 -11.49
N SER A 89 -9.26 -8.70 -11.91
CA SER A 89 -10.19 -7.83 -12.63
C SER A 89 -10.63 -8.39 -13.98
N GLN A 90 -9.79 -9.20 -14.63
CA GLN A 90 -10.14 -9.95 -15.85
C GLN A 90 -10.92 -11.25 -15.58
N GLY A 91 -11.21 -11.57 -14.32
CA GLY A 91 -11.98 -12.76 -13.92
C GLY A 91 -11.20 -14.07 -14.03
N GLN A 92 -9.89 -14.03 -14.21
CA GLN A 92 -9.06 -15.24 -14.39
C GLN A 92 -9.01 -16.10 -13.12
N LEU A 93 -9.12 -15.45 -11.96
CA LEU A 93 -9.10 -16.11 -10.64
C LEU A 93 -10.49 -16.57 -10.18
N GLY A 94 -11.56 -16.13 -10.84
CA GLY A 94 -12.93 -16.24 -10.33
C GLY A 94 -13.13 -15.37 -9.08
N GLU A 95 -14.15 -15.70 -8.27
CA GLU A 95 -14.41 -14.99 -7.02
C GLU A 95 -13.24 -15.17 -6.01
N PRO A 96 -12.72 -14.08 -5.41
CA PRO A 96 -11.72 -14.13 -4.35
C PRO A 96 -12.19 -14.96 -3.15
N GLY A 97 -11.37 -15.94 -2.72
CA GLY A 97 -11.67 -16.79 -1.56
C GLY A 97 -10.67 -16.61 -0.42
N LEU A 98 -9.38 -16.48 -0.72
CA LEU A 98 -8.34 -16.30 0.29
C LEU A 98 -7.24 -15.35 -0.21
N LEU A 99 -6.96 -14.31 0.58
CA LEU A 99 -5.75 -13.51 0.48
C LEU A 99 -4.82 -13.89 1.64
N ARG A 100 -3.56 -14.20 1.35
CA ARG A 100 -2.54 -14.45 2.37
C ARG A 100 -1.35 -13.54 2.12
N ILE A 101 -0.99 -12.76 3.13
CA ILE A 101 0.13 -11.82 3.08
C ILE A 101 1.08 -12.15 4.23
N HIS A 102 2.37 -12.29 3.91
CA HIS A 102 3.47 -12.27 4.86
C HIS A 102 4.29 -11.03 4.59
N TYR A 103 4.48 -10.19 5.61
CA TYR A 103 5.37 -9.05 5.48
C TYR A 103 6.31 -8.94 6.69
N TRP A 104 7.54 -9.38 6.47
CA TRP A 104 8.52 -9.63 7.49
C TRP A 104 9.74 -8.74 7.31
N LEU A 105 9.98 -7.87 8.29
CA LEU A 105 11.01 -6.85 8.22
C LEU A 105 12.18 -7.19 9.14
N THR A 106 13.39 -6.95 8.65
CA THR A 106 14.63 -7.02 9.42
C THR A 106 14.89 -5.75 10.23
N ARG A 107 14.21 -4.66 9.87
CA ARG A 107 14.25 -3.38 10.59
C ARG A 107 13.17 -3.29 11.66
N LYS A 108 13.43 -2.45 12.66
CA LYS A 108 12.46 -2.10 13.69
C LYS A 108 11.45 -1.10 13.13
N GLU A 109 10.21 -1.55 13.06
CA GLU A 109 9.04 -0.78 12.62
C GLU A 109 7.86 -1.13 13.52
N CYS A 110 6.89 -0.23 13.62
CA CYS A 110 5.62 -0.52 14.28
C CYS A 110 4.81 -1.49 13.41
N PRO A 111 4.49 -2.73 13.87
CA PRO A 111 3.71 -3.67 13.07
C PRO A 111 2.36 -3.13 12.61
N ARG A 112 1.74 -2.25 13.41
CA ARG A 112 0.45 -1.62 13.10
C ARG A 112 0.54 -0.63 11.94
N THR A 113 1.57 0.21 11.89
CA THR A 113 1.80 1.12 10.76
C THR A 113 1.99 0.31 9.48
N VAL A 114 2.79 -0.77 9.55
CA VAL A 114 2.99 -1.69 8.42
C VAL A 114 1.69 -2.39 7.98
N ALA A 115 0.78 -2.66 8.91
CA ALA A 115 -0.48 -3.34 8.63
C ALA A 115 -1.45 -2.53 7.78
N PHE A 116 -1.37 -1.19 7.83
CA PHE A 116 -2.22 -0.32 7.04
C PHE A 116 -2.20 -0.72 5.56
N HIS A 117 -1.01 -0.84 4.97
CA HIS A 117 -0.90 -1.19 3.56
C HIS A 117 -1.41 -2.59 3.22
N GLN A 118 -1.25 -3.55 4.15
CA GLN A 118 -1.65 -4.94 3.90
C GLN A 118 -3.17 -5.12 4.05
N VAL A 119 -3.78 -4.41 5.00
CA VAL A 119 -5.24 -4.34 5.16
C VAL A 119 -5.87 -3.59 3.99
N ASP A 120 -5.22 -2.54 3.49
CA ASP A 120 -5.65 -1.86 2.27
C ASP A 120 -5.75 -2.81 1.07
N LEU A 121 -4.69 -3.58 0.81
CA LEU A 121 -4.70 -4.58 -0.27
C LEU A 121 -5.85 -5.58 -0.09
N ALA A 122 -6.13 -5.99 1.15
CA ALA A 122 -7.24 -6.88 1.43
C ALA A 122 -8.59 -6.26 1.05
N HIS A 123 -8.88 -5.04 1.52
CA HIS A 123 -10.10 -4.33 1.13
C HIS A 123 -10.21 -4.15 -0.38
N TRP A 124 -9.09 -3.86 -1.04
CA TRP A 124 -9.06 -3.64 -2.48
C TRP A 124 -9.41 -4.91 -3.27
N PHE A 125 -8.76 -6.04 -2.97
CA PHE A 125 -9.00 -7.30 -3.67
C PHE A 125 -10.40 -7.88 -3.43
N PHE A 126 -10.93 -7.74 -2.22
CA PHE A 126 -12.29 -8.19 -1.88
C PHE A 126 -13.38 -7.16 -2.22
N SER A 127 -13.00 -5.94 -2.59
CA SER A 127 -13.90 -4.85 -3.01
C SER A 127 -15.06 -4.58 -2.02
N SER A 128 -14.86 -4.90 -0.75
CA SER A 128 -15.83 -4.80 0.34
C SER A 128 -15.11 -4.67 1.68
N PRO A 129 -15.74 -4.07 2.71
CA PRO A 129 -15.22 -4.14 4.07
C PRO A 129 -15.40 -5.56 4.65
N PRO A 130 -14.56 -5.96 5.63
CA PRO A 130 -14.73 -7.24 6.31
C PRO A 130 -15.92 -7.21 7.28
N ASP A 131 -16.62 -8.34 7.40
CA ASP A 131 -17.72 -8.56 8.36
C ASP A 131 -17.21 -8.94 9.76
N SER A 132 -15.97 -9.44 9.83
CA SER A 132 -15.35 -9.87 11.09
C SER A 132 -13.84 -9.74 11.03
N GLY A 133 -13.24 -9.54 12.20
CA GLY A 133 -11.80 -9.45 12.34
C GLY A 133 -11.32 -10.12 13.63
N TYR A 134 -10.15 -10.75 13.57
CA TYR A 134 -9.42 -11.25 14.72
C TYR A 134 -7.97 -10.78 14.63
N CYS A 135 -7.40 -10.42 15.78
CA CYS A 135 -6.04 -9.92 15.87
C CYS A 135 -5.28 -10.66 16.95
N HIS A 136 -4.01 -10.95 16.68
CA HIS A 136 -3.04 -11.33 17.70
C HIS A 136 -1.78 -10.49 17.54
N ALA A 137 -1.47 -9.70 18.57
CA ALA A 137 -0.38 -8.73 18.52
C ALA A 137 0.64 -8.96 19.63
N GLY A 138 1.90 -8.69 19.30
CA GLY A 138 2.99 -8.57 20.26
C GLY A 138 3.87 -7.36 19.93
N GLN A 139 5.01 -7.24 20.61
CA GLN A 139 5.89 -6.09 20.44
C GLN A 139 6.40 -5.92 19.00
N ASN A 140 6.71 -7.03 18.33
CA ASN A 140 7.33 -7.05 16.99
C ASN A 140 6.57 -7.94 16.01
N TYR A 141 5.30 -8.27 16.28
CA TYR A 141 4.49 -9.05 15.35
C TYR A 141 3.03 -8.70 15.45
N LEU A 142 2.30 -8.93 14.37
CA LEU A 142 0.87 -8.69 14.25
C LEU A 142 0.28 -9.67 13.25
N LEU A 143 -0.65 -10.50 13.72
CA LEU A 143 -1.45 -11.40 12.90
C LEU A 143 -2.88 -10.87 12.84
N ILE A 144 -3.40 -10.66 11.63
CA ILE A 144 -4.78 -10.21 11.40
C ILE A 144 -5.48 -11.23 10.53
N HIS A 145 -6.63 -11.72 10.97
CA HIS A 145 -7.56 -12.48 10.16
C HIS A 145 -8.80 -11.62 9.90
N LEU A 146 -9.15 -11.41 8.63
CA LEU A 146 -10.35 -10.67 8.22
C LEU A 146 -11.27 -11.63 7.48
N GLY A 147 -12.54 -11.71 7.89
CA GLY A 147 -13.59 -12.42 7.17
C GLY A 147 -14.41 -11.43 6.35
N TYR A 148 -14.58 -11.71 5.06
CA TYR A 148 -15.34 -10.92 4.11
C TYR A 148 -16.68 -11.60 3.78
N PRO A 149 -17.64 -10.85 3.20
CA PRO A 149 -18.85 -11.41 2.64
C PRO A 149 -18.57 -12.59 1.69
N ASP A 150 -19.55 -13.49 1.57
CA ASP A 150 -19.49 -14.67 0.69
C ASP A 150 -18.36 -15.68 1.00
N GLY A 151 -17.76 -15.58 2.19
CA GLY A 151 -16.78 -16.55 2.69
C GLY A 151 -15.33 -16.23 2.34
N GLY A 152 -15.05 -15.03 1.80
CA GLY A 152 -13.70 -14.55 1.57
C GLY A 152 -12.92 -14.36 2.88
N MET A 153 -11.61 -14.56 2.85
CA MET A 153 -10.75 -14.38 4.03
C MET A 153 -9.43 -13.70 3.66
N ALA A 154 -8.94 -12.80 4.51
CA ALA A 154 -7.55 -12.34 4.45
C ALA A 154 -6.78 -12.77 5.71
N LEU A 155 -5.57 -13.28 5.51
CA LEU A 155 -4.61 -13.64 6.56
C LEU A 155 -3.36 -12.78 6.39
N VAL A 156 -3.12 -11.87 7.31
CA VAL A 156 -1.99 -10.93 7.28
C VAL A 156 -1.06 -11.24 8.44
N ASP A 157 0.16 -11.69 8.14
CA ASP A 157 1.22 -11.98 9.10
C ASP A 157 2.35 -10.96 8.95
N ILE A 158 2.49 -10.10 9.96
CA ILE A 158 3.52 -9.06 10.02
C ILE A 158 4.48 -9.39 11.15
N ALA A 159 5.77 -9.32 10.87
CA ALA A 159 6.80 -9.47 11.88
C ALA A 159 7.93 -8.48 11.60
N THR A 160 8.29 -7.67 12.59
CA THR A 160 9.32 -6.63 12.48
C THR A 160 10.54 -6.99 13.34
N ASN A 161 11.65 -6.27 13.15
CA ASN A 161 12.90 -6.46 13.92
C ASN A 161 13.39 -7.93 13.93
N ARG A 162 13.24 -8.63 12.80
CA ARG A 162 13.63 -10.04 12.67
C ARG A 162 15.13 -10.20 12.46
N PRO A 163 15.74 -11.28 12.97
CA PRO A 163 17.11 -11.65 12.58
C PRO A 163 17.20 -11.96 11.09
N GLY A 164 18.19 -11.37 10.42
CA GLY A 164 18.46 -11.56 8.99
C GLY A 164 19.08 -10.32 8.36
N HIS A 165 19.24 -10.35 7.04
CA HIS A 165 19.80 -9.24 6.25
C HIS A 165 18.83 -8.69 5.21
N SER A 166 17.66 -9.29 5.08
CA SER A 166 16.71 -8.94 4.04
C SER A 166 15.28 -9.15 4.50
N ASP A 167 14.41 -8.25 4.08
CA ASP A 167 12.98 -8.35 4.31
C ASP A 167 12.37 -9.45 3.43
N TYR A 168 11.21 -9.94 3.84
CA TYR A 168 10.45 -10.93 3.10
C TYR A 168 9.01 -10.45 2.92
N HIS A 169 8.52 -10.50 1.68
CA HIS A 169 7.16 -10.18 1.33
C HIS A 169 6.63 -11.25 0.39
N SER A 170 5.50 -11.85 0.74
CA SER A 170 4.82 -12.83 -0.09
C SER A 170 3.32 -12.62 0.03
N MET A 171 2.66 -12.47 -1.12
CA MET A 171 1.21 -12.28 -1.19
C MET A 171 0.58 -13.26 -2.17
N HIS A 172 -0.42 -14.01 -1.71
CA HIS A 172 -1.14 -14.99 -2.52
C HIS A 172 -2.62 -14.65 -2.53
N LEU A 173 -3.20 -14.52 -3.72
CA LEU A 173 -4.64 -14.39 -3.91
C LEU A 173 -5.16 -15.67 -4.55
N ILE A 174 -6.02 -16.39 -3.85
CA ILE A 174 -6.67 -17.62 -4.30
C ILE A 174 -8.14 -17.32 -4.51
N GLY A 175 -8.62 -17.55 -5.72
CA GLY A 175 -10.02 -17.49 -6.07
C GLY A 175 -10.60 -18.86 -6.43
N SER A 176 -11.90 -18.89 -6.69
CA SER A 176 -12.65 -20.10 -7.02
C SER A 176 -12.17 -20.84 -8.28
N ARG A 177 -11.42 -20.18 -9.17
CA ARG A 177 -10.98 -20.74 -10.47
C ARG A 177 -9.47 -20.72 -10.68
N GLY A 178 -8.69 -20.15 -9.77
CA GLY A 178 -7.25 -20.04 -9.91
C GLY A 178 -6.59 -19.29 -8.74
N ALA A 179 -5.27 -19.14 -8.82
CA ALA A 179 -4.50 -18.38 -7.85
C ALA A 179 -3.43 -17.56 -8.54
N ALA A 180 -3.14 -16.38 -7.98
CA ALA A 180 -2.06 -15.51 -8.41
C ALA A 180 -1.17 -15.16 -7.19
N TYR A 181 0.10 -14.95 -7.47
CA TYR A 181 1.14 -14.84 -6.46
C TYR A 181 1.98 -13.60 -6.77
N ALA A 182 2.01 -12.65 -5.84
CA ALA A 182 3.00 -11.59 -5.79
C ALA A 182 4.09 -12.04 -4.81
N ASP A 183 4.98 -12.87 -5.32
CA ASP A 183 6.19 -13.32 -4.65
C ASP A 183 7.39 -12.77 -5.41
N ASP A 184 8.58 -12.78 -4.82
CA ASP A 184 9.79 -12.29 -5.49
C ASP A 184 10.23 -13.15 -6.69
N HIS A 185 9.57 -14.31 -6.93
CA HIS A 185 9.62 -15.23 -8.09
C HIS A 185 11.03 -15.60 -8.63
N GLU A 186 12.10 -15.11 -8.03
CA GLU A 186 13.50 -15.49 -8.28
C GLU A 186 13.83 -16.87 -7.67
N ASN A 187 12.81 -17.70 -7.35
CA ASN A 187 12.96 -18.99 -6.68
C ASN A 187 13.73 -18.93 -5.34
N THR A 188 13.80 -17.77 -4.68
CA THR A 188 14.28 -17.68 -3.31
C THR A 188 13.14 -18.03 -2.36
N HIS A 189 12.82 -19.33 -2.27
CA HIS A 189 12.09 -19.82 -1.11
C HIS A 189 12.72 -19.26 0.16
N LEU A 190 11.89 -18.76 1.08
CA LEU A 190 12.32 -18.37 2.41
C LEU A 190 13.27 -19.43 3.00
N LEU A 191 14.56 -19.09 3.09
CA LEU A 191 15.55 -19.96 3.71
C LEU A 191 15.55 -19.66 5.21
N LEU A 192 15.01 -20.60 6.00
CA LEU A 192 15.12 -20.55 7.45
C LEU A 192 16.39 -21.26 7.89
N GLY A 193 17.43 -20.49 8.20
CA GLY A 193 18.71 -20.99 8.69
C GLY A 193 19.03 -20.54 10.11
N LYS A 194 20.11 -21.09 10.68
CA LYS A 194 20.63 -20.66 12.00
C LYS A 194 21.02 -19.16 12.04
N ALA A 195 21.27 -18.56 10.88
CA ALA A 195 21.61 -17.14 10.73
C ALA A 195 20.38 -16.22 10.54
N GLY A 196 19.16 -16.77 10.52
CA GLY A 196 17.93 -16.01 10.26
C GLY A 196 17.28 -16.38 8.94
N ALA A 197 16.29 -15.56 8.54
CA ALA A 197 15.60 -15.66 7.26
C ALA A 197 16.30 -14.82 6.20
N THR A 198 16.34 -15.31 4.95
CA THR A 198 16.88 -14.58 3.80
C THR A 198 15.92 -14.66 2.62
N ALA A 199 15.58 -13.50 2.03
CA ALA A 199 14.86 -13.34 0.77
C ALA A 199 15.38 -12.07 0.07
N LEU A 200 15.62 -12.07 -1.25
CA LEU A 200 16.27 -10.94 -1.92
C LEU A 200 15.22 -10.02 -2.57
N ILE A 201 14.55 -9.17 -1.77
CA ILE A 201 13.76 -8.08 -2.36
C ILE A 201 14.72 -7.03 -2.90
N GLN A 202 14.67 -6.78 -4.22
CA GLN A 202 15.46 -5.70 -4.80
C GLN A 202 14.86 -4.33 -4.42
N PRO A 203 15.67 -3.38 -3.91
CA PRO A 203 15.27 -2.00 -3.68
C PRO A 203 14.68 -1.28 -4.91
N VAL A 204 14.92 -1.82 -6.12
CA VAL A 204 14.46 -1.24 -7.39
C VAL A 204 12.93 -1.13 -7.48
N ASN A 205 12.20 -1.96 -6.74
CA ASN A 205 10.73 -1.94 -6.75
C ASN A 205 10.16 -0.71 -6.06
N ALA A 206 10.80 -0.16 -5.02
CA ALA A 206 10.24 0.97 -4.28
C ALA A 206 10.08 2.22 -5.16
N VAL A 207 11.09 2.56 -5.98
CA VAL A 207 11.01 3.71 -6.88
C VAL A 207 9.97 3.48 -7.98
N LEU A 208 9.85 2.25 -8.51
CA LEU A 208 8.83 1.92 -9.51
C LEU A 208 7.41 1.98 -8.93
N THR A 209 7.21 1.55 -7.69
CA THR A 209 5.95 1.69 -6.97
C THR A 209 5.53 3.16 -6.87
N ILE A 210 6.45 4.03 -6.42
CA ILE A 210 6.18 5.48 -6.33
C ILE A 210 5.95 6.09 -7.72
N GLN A 211 6.71 5.68 -8.73
CA GLN A 211 6.53 6.14 -10.10
C GLN A 211 5.12 5.79 -10.62
N ASN A 212 4.69 4.54 -10.50
CA ASN A 212 3.37 4.09 -10.94
C ASN A 212 2.24 4.86 -10.23
N MET A 213 2.39 5.10 -8.92
CA MET A 213 1.44 5.90 -8.15
C MET A 213 1.39 7.37 -8.60
N LEU A 214 2.55 7.99 -8.85
CA LEU A 214 2.62 9.35 -9.39
C LEU A 214 2.04 9.44 -10.81
N GLU A 215 2.20 8.40 -11.63
CA GLU A 215 1.61 8.33 -12.96
C GLU A 215 0.08 8.33 -12.89
N GLU A 216 -0.51 7.54 -11.98
CA GLU A 216 -1.95 7.58 -11.69
C GLU A 216 -2.39 8.96 -11.18
N PHE A 217 -1.65 9.53 -10.23
CA PHE A 217 -1.93 10.84 -9.66
C PHE A 217 -1.98 11.94 -10.75
N VAL A 218 -0.95 11.98 -11.60
CA VAL A 218 -0.86 12.95 -12.70
C VAL A 218 -1.91 12.68 -13.78
N ALA A 219 -2.22 11.41 -14.08
CA ALA A 219 -3.25 11.05 -15.04
C ALA A 219 -4.63 11.53 -14.60
N GLY A 220 -5.00 11.29 -13.34
CA GLY A 220 -6.28 11.76 -12.77
C GLY A 220 -6.49 13.27 -12.93
N ILE A 221 -5.43 14.07 -12.69
CA ILE A 221 -5.45 15.52 -12.86
C ILE A 221 -5.62 15.91 -14.34
N ARG A 222 -4.77 15.36 -15.23
CA ARG A 222 -4.79 15.70 -16.66
C ARG A 222 -6.08 15.30 -17.35
N GLU A 223 -6.67 14.19 -16.94
CA GLU A 223 -7.89 13.62 -17.52
C GLU A 223 -9.15 14.13 -16.81
N SER A 224 -9.02 14.91 -15.73
CA SER A 224 -10.14 15.40 -14.91
C SER A 224 -11.07 14.27 -14.44
N ARG A 225 -10.48 13.15 -14.01
CA ARG A 225 -11.19 11.98 -13.49
C ARG A 225 -10.81 11.71 -12.03
N PRO A 226 -11.67 11.01 -11.26
CA PRO A 226 -11.28 10.48 -9.96
C PRO A 226 -10.05 9.57 -10.07
N TRP A 227 -9.22 9.59 -9.02
CA TRP A 227 -8.13 8.64 -8.85
C TRP A 227 -8.68 7.27 -8.44
N SER A 228 -7.90 6.23 -8.70
CA SER A 228 -8.18 4.85 -8.27
C SER A 228 -8.15 4.63 -6.75
N VAL A 229 -7.69 5.62 -5.99
CA VAL A 229 -7.63 5.63 -4.53
C VAL A 229 -8.21 6.94 -4.01
N ASN A 230 -9.01 6.87 -2.96
CA ASN A 230 -9.63 8.02 -2.32
C ASN A 230 -9.56 7.93 -0.78
N LEU A 231 -9.90 9.02 -0.09
CA LEU A 231 -9.87 9.08 1.39
C LEU A 231 -10.77 8.04 2.08
N GLN A 232 -11.84 7.59 1.44
CA GLN A 232 -12.68 6.54 2.01
C GLN A 232 -11.93 5.21 2.13
N ASP A 233 -11.02 4.91 1.19
CA ASP A 233 -10.13 3.75 1.28
C ASP A 233 -9.30 3.83 2.58
N THR A 234 -8.63 4.97 2.81
CA THR A 234 -7.84 5.22 4.03
C THR A 234 -8.69 5.07 5.30
N LEU A 235 -9.87 5.70 5.34
CA LEU A 235 -10.76 5.69 6.51
C LEU A 235 -11.25 4.28 6.83
N HIS A 236 -11.59 3.46 5.83
CA HIS A 236 -11.98 2.07 6.03
C HIS A 236 -10.85 1.23 6.63
N VAL A 237 -9.61 1.41 6.15
CA VAL A 237 -8.43 0.71 6.69
C VAL A 237 -8.20 1.12 8.15
N LEU A 238 -8.22 2.41 8.45
CA LEU A 238 -8.03 2.91 9.81
C LEU A 238 -9.14 2.42 10.76
N ALA A 239 -10.39 2.39 10.31
CA ALA A 239 -11.51 1.84 11.07
C ALA A 239 -11.29 0.34 11.37
N THR A 240 -10.92 -0.45 10.36
CA THR A 240 -10.66 -1.88 10.51
C THR A 240 -9.51 -2.14 11.50
N LEU A 241 -8.39 -1.43 11.35
CA LEU A 241 -7.26 -1.54 12.28
C LEU A 241 -7.64 -1.14 13.71
N LYS A 242 -8.52 -0.16 13.88
CA LYS A 242 -9.04 0.23 15.20
C LYS A 242 -9.92 -0.87 15.80
N GLU A 243 -10.85 -1.41 15.05
CA GLU A 243 -11.78 -2.46 15.50
C GLU A 243 -11.04 -3.74 15.92
N VAL A 244 -10.12 -4.23 15.07
CA VAL A 244 -9.36 -5.46 15.39
C VAL A 244 -8.37 -5.27 16.53
N SER A 245 -8.02 -4.04 16.90
CA SER A 245 -7.17 -3.76 18.07
C SER A 245 -7.92 -3.88 19.41
N HIS A 246 -9.26 -3.92 19.37
CA HIS A 246 -10.12 -4.03 20.56
C HIS A 246 -10.75 -5.41 20.73
N ALA A 247 -10.53 -6.32 19.78
CA ALA A 247 -10.97 -7.72 19.79
C ALA A 247 -9.95 -8.62 20.51
#